data_AF-A0A6G3BNH1-F1
#
_entry.id   AF-A0A6G3BNH1-F1
#
_cell.length_a   1.000
_cell.length_b   1.000
_cell.length_c   1.000
_cell.angle_alpha   90.00
_cell.angle_beta   90.00
_cell.angle_gamma   90.00
#
_symmetry.space_group_name_H-M   'P 1'
#
loop_
_entity.id
_entity.type
_entity.pdbx_description
1 polymer ?
#
loop_
_entity_poly.entity_id
_entity_poly.type
_entity_poly.pdbx_seq_one_letter_code
_entity_poly.pdbx_strand_id
1 'polypeptide(L)'
;MSTPDTVPPRWPVPPAPPAHDPVLFARAMRDMRLTWRARGILAELAAGYAPGEAPAIGDLVALTRDERLAAEGREAFRKAAGELRSLGYLTPDATTASASGVGARLVVDLTPAEDAWLIPRPYGYDHLVVDGG
;
A
#
# COMPACT_ATOMS: atom_id res chain seq x y z
N MET A 1 32.25 11.72 27.78
CA MET A 1 31.86 11.54 26.36
C MET A 1 30.38 11.19 26.37
N SER A 2 29.50 12.19 26.28
CA SER A 2 28.05 11.99 26.38
C SER A 2 27.48 11.71 25.00
N THR A 3 26.86 10.55 24.81
CA THR A 3 26.06 10.23 23.63
C THR A 3 24.87 11.19 23.56
N PRO A 4 24.57 11.81 22.40
CA PRO A 4 23.41 12.67 22.27
C PRO A 4 22.14 11.84 22.44
N ASP A 5 21.24 12.29 23.32
CA ASP A 5 19.89 11.78 23.47
C ASP A 5 19.22 11.77 22.10
N THR A 6 19.07 10.57 21.53
CA THR A 6 18.48 10.40 20.21
C THR A 6 16.98 10.50 20.40
N VAL A 7 16.40 11.67 20.11
CA VAL A 7 14.95 11.87 20.13
C VAL A 7 14.33 10.80 19.21
N PRO A 8 13.38 9.99 19.70
CA PRO A 8 12.75 8.96 18.88
C PRO A 8 12.10 9.61 17.65
N PRO A 9 12.18 8.98 16.47
CA PRO A 9 11.51 9.50 15.29
C PRO A 9 10.01 9.62 15.58
N ARG A 10 9.50 10.85 15.54
CA ARG A 10 8.07 11.14 15.64
C ARG A 10 7.49 11.00 14.24
N TRP A 11 6.92 9.83 13.96
CA TRP A 11 6.13 9.65 12.75
C TRP A 11 4.85 10.49 12.85
N PRO A 12 4.47 11.22 11.80
CA PRO A 12 3.17 11.88 11.77
C PRO A 12 2.10 10.80 11.92
N VAL A 13 1.33 10.88 13.01
CA VAL A 13 0.16 10.02 13.20
C VAL A 13 -0.96 10.60 12.36
N PRO A 14 -1.57 9.82 11.45
CA PRO A 14 -2.72 10.30 10.69
C PRO A 14 -3.79 10.85 11.64
N PRO A 15 -4.35 12.04 11.37
CA PRO A 15 -5.32 12.68 12.26
C PRO A 15 -6.66 11.94 12.33
N ALA A 16 -6.89 11.01 11.40
CA ALA A 16 -8.04 10.13 11.36
C ALA A 16 -7.58 8.68 11.19
N PRO A 17 -8.32 7.70 11.74
CA PRO A 17 -8.07 6.30 11.45
C PRO A 17 -8.16 6.06 9.93
N PRO A 18 -7.43 5.05 9.41
CA PRO A 18 -7.49 4.73 7.99
C PRO A 18 -8.93 4.44 7.59
N ALA A 19 -9.36 4.95 6.45
CA ALA A 19 -10.73 4.76 5.94
C ALA A 19 -11.03 3.31 5.53
N HIS A 20 -10.02 2.42 5.56
CA HIS A 20 -10.08 1.05 5.11
C HIS A 20 -10.16 0.06 6.28
N ASP A 21 -10.68 -1.14 6.03
CA ASP A 21 -10.69 -2.22 7.04
C ASP A 21 -9.24 -2.63 7.39
N PRO A 22 -8.81 -2.47 8.66
CA PRO A 22 -7.45 -2.78 9.07
C PRO A 22 -7.10 -4.27 8.95
N VAL A 23 -8.08 -5.17 9.05
CA VAL A 23 -7.89 -6.62 8.89
C VAL A 23 -7.63 -6.95 7.42
N LEU A 24 -8.45 -6.40 6.50
CA LEU A 24 -8.23 -6.59 5.07
C LEU A 24 -6.92 -5.97 4.61
N PHE A 25 -6.55 -4.81 5.15
CA PHE A 25 -5.24 -4.20 4.87
C PHE A 25 -4.09 -5.10 5.33
N ALA A 26 -4.15 -5.59 6.57
CA ALA A 26 -3.12 -6.49 7.10
C ALA A 26 -3.05 -7.83 6.35
N ARG A 27 -4.16 -8.29 5.74
CA ARG A 27 -4.18 -9.45 4.84
C ARG A 27 -3.55 -9.12 3.49
N ALA A 28 -3.91 -8.00 2.87
CA ALA A 28 -3.33 -7.53 1.61
C ALA A 28 -1.79 -7.40 1.71
N MET A 29 -1.28 -6.84 2.80
CA MET A 29 0.17 -6.72 3.04
C MET A 29 0.90 -8.06 3.20
N ARG A 30 0.15 -9.15 3.42
CA ARG A 30 0.65 -10.53 3.52
C ARG A 30 0.26 -11.40 2.33
N ASP A 31 -0.39 -10.86 1.31
CA ASP A 31 -0.74 -11.62 0.12
C ASP A 31 0.52 -11.96 -0.68
N MET A 32 0.83 -13.26 -0.78
CA MET A 32 1.99 -13.78 -1.49
C MET A 32 1.88 -13.64 -3.00
N ARG A 33 0.69 -13.34 -3.54
CA ARG A 33 0.54 -12.94 -4.95
C ARG A 33 1.17 -11.58 -5.23
N LEU A 34 1.32 -10.74 -4.20
CA LEU A 34 1.88 -9.39 -4.33
C LEU A 34 3.39 -9.34 -4.14
N THR A 35 4.08 -8.68 -5.07
CA THR A 35 5.48 -8.28 -4.95
C THR A 35 5.67 -7.23 -3.85
N TRP A 36 6.88 -7.15 -3.30
CA TRP A 36 7.20 -6.15 -2.26
C TRP A 36 6.97 -4.71 -2.74
N ARG A 37 7.18 -4.46 -4.04
CA ARG A 37 6.94 -3.14 -4.66
C ARG A 37 5.45 -2.82 -4.72
N ALA A 38 4.63 -3.77 -5.17
CA ALA A 38 3.17 -3.62 -5.18
C ALA A 38 2.63 -3.34 -3.79
N ARG A 39 3.14 -4.01 -2.76
CA ARG A 39 2.77 -3.75 -1.37
C ARG A 39 3.15 -2.34 -0.91
N GLY A 40 4.32 -1.84 -1.28
CA GLY A 40 4.74 -0.47 -0.96
C GLY A 40 3.81 0.57 -1.57
N ILE A 41 3.45 0.41 -2.84
CA ILE A 41 2.48 1.30 -3.52
C ILE A 41 1.10 1.20 -2.85
N LEU A 42 0.63 -0.01 -2.56
CA LEU A 42 -0.67 -0.21 -1.92
C LEU A 42 -0.73 0.45 -0.53
N ALA A 43 0.33 0.30 0.28
CA ALA A 43 0.41 0.92 1.61
C ALA A 43 0.39 2.45 1.53
N GLU A 44 1.16 3.02 0.61
CA GLU A 44 1.21 4.46 0.36
C GLU A 44 -0.19 5.00 -0.03
N LEU A 45 -0.87 4.35 -0.98
CA LEU A 45 -2.20 4.77 -1.41
C LEU A 45 -3.28 4.55 -0.33
N ALA A 46 -3.16 3.47 0.46
CA ALA A 46 -4.12 3.14 1.52
C ALA A 46 -3.97 4.02 2.76
N ALA A 47 -2.79 4.58 3.02
CA ALA A 47 -2.58 5.56 4.08
C ALA A 47 -3.50 6.78 3.92
N GLY A 48 -3.92 7.04 2.67
CA GLY A 48 -4.75 8.18 2.32
C GLY A 48 -3.96 9.47 2.31
N TYR A 49 -4.53 10.47 1.65
CA TYR A 49 -3.96 11.80 1.55
C TYR A 49 -4.98 12.81 2.06
N ALA A 50 -4.53 13.92 2.63
CA ALA A 50 -5.44 14.99 2.96
C ALA A 50 -6.12 15.52 1.67
N PRO A 51 -7.31 16.13 1.75
CA PRO A 51 -7.93 16.77 0.60
C PRO A 51 -6.95 17.76 -0.07
N GLY A 52 -6.60 17.49 -1.33
CA GLY A 52 -5.62 18.30 -2.09
C GLY A 52 -4.18 17.77 -2.08
N GLU A 53 -3.85 16.79 -1.23
CA GLU A 53 -2.54 16.12 -1.19
C GLU A 53 -2.52 14.80 -1.97
N ALA A 54 -3.69 14.31 -2.40
CA ALA A 54 -3.80 13.06 -3.15
C ALA A 54 -3.05 13.17 -4.49
N PRO A 55 -1.90 12.48 -4.65
CA PRO A 55 -1.14 12.56 -5.86
C PRO A 55 -1.95 11.87 -6.96
N ALA A 56 -2.05 12.51 -8.13
CA ALA A 56 -2.48 11.78 -9.31
C ALA A 56 -1.40 10.74 -9.63
N ILE A 57 -1.77 9.63 -10.29
CA ILE A 57 -0.76 8.72 -10.88
C ILE A 57 0.25 9.53 -11.70
N GLY A 58 -0.23 10.57 -12.39
CA GLY A 58 0.60 11.51 -13.14
C GLY A 58 1.67 12.19 -12.29
N ASP A 59 1.41 12.47 -11.01
CA ASP A 59 2.34 13.11 -10.08
C ASP A 59 3.35 12.12 -9.49
N LEU A 60 2.89 10.90 -9.13
CA LEU A 60 3.79 9.79 -8.74
C LEU A 60 4.74 9.41 -9.88
N VAL A 61 4.25 9.47 -11.13
CA VAL A 61 5.06 9.28 -12.34
C VAL A 61 5.92 10.54 -12.63
N ALA A 62 5.45 11.75 -12.33
CA ALA A 62 6.19 13.00 -12.59
C ALA A 62 7.37 13.22 -11.62
N LEU A 63 7.30 12.73 -10.38
CA LEU A 63 8.43 12.71 -9.43
C LEU A 63 9.68 12.00 -9.98
N THR A 64 9.51 11.22 -11.05
CA THR A 64 10.57 10.45 -11.71
C THR A 64 10.99 11.04 -13.05
N ARG A 65 10.74 12.33 -13.31
CA ARG A 65 11.08 12.97 -14.60
C ARG A 65 12.54 13.37 -14.76
N ASP A 66 13.29 13.54 -13.67
CA ASP A 66 14.72 13.84 -13.77
C ASP A 66 15.59 12.60 -13.58
N GLU A 67 16.53 12.44 -14.51
CA GLU A 67 17.60 11.43 -14.57
C GLU A 67 17.25 9.97 -14.91
N ARG A 68 18.23 9.31 -15.54
CA ARG A 68 18.20 7.94 -16.07
C ARG A 68 17.88 6.87 -14.99
N LEU A 69 18.14 7.17 -13.71
CA LEU A 69 17.79 6.34 -12.55
C LEU A 69 16.27 6.27 -12.32
N ALA A 70 15.55 7.31 -12.73
CA ALA A 70 14.12 7.40 -12.57
C ALA A 70 13.37 6.51 -13.59
N ALA A 71 14.01 6.08 -14.68
CA ALA A 71 13.44 5.17 -15.67
C ALA A 71 13.17 3.76 -15.11
N GLU A 72 14.08 3.24 -14.29
CA GLU A 72 13.89 1.97 -13.59
C GLU A 72 12.74 2.10 -12.58
N GLY A 73 12.70 3.22 -11.85
CA GLY A 73 11.58 3.56 -10.97
C GLY A 73 10.23 3.57 -11.69
N ARG A 74 10.15 4.17 -12.88
CA ARG A 74 8.93 4.21 -13.71
C ARG A 74 8.46 2.83 -14.14
N GLU A 75 9.37 2.01 -14.63
CA GLU A 75 9.02 0.67 -15.10
C GLU A 75 8.63 -0.24 -13.94
N ALA A 76 9.36 -0.14 -12.83
CA ALA A 76 9.01 -0.83 -11.59
C ALA A 76 7.63 -0.39 -11.06
N PHE A 77 7.32 0.90 -11.07
CA PHE A 77 6.02 1.43 -10.67
C PHE A 77 4.92 0.95 -11.62
N ARG A 78 5.12 1.03 -12.94
CA ARG A 78 4.14 0.57 -13.93
C ARG A 78 3.82 -0.92 -13.76
N LYS A 79 4.85 -1.75 -13.56
CA LYS A 79 4.67 -3.19 -13.31
C LYS A 79 3.87 -3.44 -12.03
N ALA A 80 4.25 -2.81 -10.94
CA ALA A 80 3.57 -2.97 -9.65
C ALA A 80 2.11 -2.45 -9.69
N ALA A 81 1.85 -1.33 -10.36
CA ALA A 81 0.48 -0.84 -10.57
C ALA A 81 -0.34 -1.78 -11.48
N GLY A 82 0.28 -2.35 -12.52
CA GLY A 82 -0.36 -3.36 -13.37
C GLY A 82 -0.71 -4.64 -12.61
N GLU A 83 0.19 -5.09 -11.74
CA GLU A 83 -0.01 -6.22 -10.85
C GLU A 83 -1.19 -5.99 -9.89
N LEU A 84 -1.20 -4.85 -9.18
CA LEU A 84 -2.30 -4.47 -8.29
C LEU A 84 -3.65 -4.41 -9.03
N ARG A 85 -3.68 -3.86 -10.25
CA ARG A 85 -4.89 -3.85 -11.08
C ARG A 85 -5.33 -5.25 -11.49
N SER A 86 -4.39 -6.12 -11.86
CA SER A 86 -4.70 -7.49 -12.28
C SER A 86 -5.31 -8.33 -11.15
N LEU A 87 -4.93 -8.03 -9.90
CA LEU A 87 -5.45 -8.68 -8.70
C LEU A 87 -6.65 -7.93 -8.08
N GLY A 88 -7.09 -6.82 -8.69
CA GLY A 88 -8.24 -6.04 -8.23
C GLY A 88 -7.97 -5.05 -7.10
N TYR A 89 -6.74 -4.95 -6.59
CA TYR A 89 -6.38 -4.03 -5.50
C TYR A 89 -6.43 -2.55 -5.87
N LEU A 90 -6.39 -2.26 -7.18
CA LEU A 90 -6.54 -0.91 -7.72
C LEU A 90 -7.59 -0.90 -8.82
N THR A 91 -8.59 -0.05 -8.66
CA THR A 91 -9.62 0.21 -9.67
C THR A 91 -9.49 1.65 -10.19
N PRO A 92 -9.72 1.89 -11.49
CA PRO A 92 -9.86 3.25 -11.99
C PRO A 92 -11.10 3.90 -11.39
N ASP A 93 -10.95 5.10 -10.86
CA ASP A 93 -12.06 5.95 -10.45
C ASP A 93 -12.88 6.31 -11.69
N ALA A 94 -14.09 5.73 -11.78
CA ALA A 94 -15.00 5.94 -12.89
C ALA A 94 -15.43 7.41 -13.05
N THR A 95 -15.33 8.22 -11.99
CA THR A 95 -15.71 9.65 -12.03
C THR A 95 -14.65 10.55 -12.66
N THR A 96 -13.40 10.07 -12.76
CA THR A 96 -12.28 10.81 -13.36
C THR A 96 -11.75 10.15 -14.65
N ALA A 97 -12.34 9.03 -15.06
CA ALA A 97 -11.96 8.33 -16.28
C ALA A 97 -12.45 9.06 -17.53
N SER A 98 -11.52 9.66 -18.28
CA SER A 98 -11.75 9.90 -19.71
C SER A 98 -11.80 8.55 -20.46
N ALA A 99 -12.43 8.49 -21.64
CA ALA A 99 -12.63 7.25 -22.42
C ALA A 99 -11.35 6.47 -22.79
N SER A 100 -10.16 7.03 -22.52
CA SER A 100 -8.84 6.44 -22.75
C SER A 100 -8.20 5.85 -21.46
N GLY A 101 -8.77 6.12 -20.27
CA GLY A 101 -8.21 5.69 -18.98
C GLY A 101 -6.91 6.40 -18.57
N VAL A 102 -6.36 7.26 -19.43
CA VAL A 102 -5.20 8.10 -19.16
C VAL A 102 -5.66 9.27 -18.29
N GLY A 103 -5.32 9.22 -17.00
CA GLY A 103 -5.61 10.29 -16.03
C GLY A 103 -6.66 9.97 -14.95
N ALA A 104 -7.25 8.77 -14.97
CA ALA A 104 -8.16 8.34 -13.91
C ALA A 104 -7.41 8.25 -12.57
N ARG A 105 -8.00 8.81 -11.50
CA ARG A 105 -7.56 8.53 -10.13
C ARG A 105 -7.69 7.04 -9.87
N LEU A 106 -6.78 6.44 -9.10
CA LEU A 106 -6.94 5.05 -8.67
C LEU A 106 -7.59 5.03 -7.30
N VAL A 107 -8.56 4.15 -7.14
CA VAL A 107 -9.16 3.82 -5.85
C VAL A 107 -8.57 2.51 -5.37
N VAL A 108 -8.17 2.49 -4.11
CA VAL A 108 -7.75 1.26 -3.43
C VAL A 108 -9.00 0.46 -3.08
N ASP A 109 -9.00 -0.80 -3.50
CA ASP A 109 -9.99 -1.79 -3.10
C ASP A 109 -9.27 -2.93 -2.35
N LEU A 110 -9.67 -3.21 -1.12
CA LEU A 110 -9.07 -4.26 -0.30
C LEU A 110 -9.88 -5.55 -0.30
N THR A 111 -11.05 -5.61 -0.93
CA THR A 111 -11.86 -6.82 -1.04
C THR A 111 -11.09 -8.04 -1.59
N PRO A 112 -10.17 -7.91 -2.57
CA PRO A 112 -9.37 -9.05 -3.03
C PRO A 112 -8.48 -9.70 -1.96
N ALA A 113 -8.28 -9.04 -0.81
CA ALA A 113 -7.56 -9.60 0.34
C ALA A 113 -8.34 -10.67 1.10
N GLU A 114 -9.64 -10.84 0.84
CA GLU A 114 -10.42 -11.95 1.37
C GLU A 114 -9.86 -13.30 0.91
N ASP A 115 -9.41 -13.36 -0.36
CA ASP A 115 -8.81 -14.54 -0.99
C ASP A 115 -7.27 -14.45 -1.07
N ALA A 116 -6.64 -13.68 -0.19
CA ALA A 116 -5.18 -13.51 -0.18
C ALA A 116 -4.45 -14.84 0.01
N TRP A 117 -3.37 -15.04 -0.75
CA TRP A 117 -2.53 -16.22 -0.56
C TRP A 117 -1.58 -15.97 0.60
N LEU A 118 -1.97 -16.39 1.79
CA LEU A 118 -1.17 -16.22 2.99
C LEU A 118 -0.18 -17.38 3.13
N ILE A 119 1.03 -17.10 3.64
CA ILE A 119 1.92 -18.16 4.11
C ILE A 119 1.17 -18.94 5.18
N PRO A 120 1.01 -20.27 5.04
CA PRO A 120 0.38 -21.08 6.08
C PRO A 120 1.07 -20.81 7.40
N ARG A 121 0.30 -20.49 8.45
CA ARG A 121 0.88 -20.36 9.78
C ARG A 121 1.52 -21.71 10.12
N PRO A 122 2.81 -21.78 10.46
CA PRO A 122 3.34 -22.98 11.06
C PRO A 122 2.53 -23.26 12.32
N TYR A 123 1.93 -24.45 12.40
CA TYR A 123 1.23 -24.93 13.59
C TYR A 123 2.10 -24.72 14.82
N GLY A 124 1.58 -24.10 15.91
CA GLY A 124 2.28 -24.18 17.21
C GLY A 124 2.14 -23.08 18.26
N TYR A 125 1.10 -22.25 18.29
CA TYR A 125 0.88 -21.33 19.43
C TYR A 125 -0.60 -21.16 19.80
N ASP A 126 -1.32 -22.27 19.98
CA ASP A 126 -2.73 -22.25 20.42
C ASP A 126 -3.00 -22.97 21.75
N HIS A 127 -1.95 -23.31 22.52
CA HIS A 127 -2.12 -23.83 23.87
C HIS A 127 -1.05 -23.28 24.82
N LEU A 128 -1.28 -22.06 25.29
CA LEU A 128 -0.99 -21.71 26.68
C LEU A 128 -2.19 -20.90 27.18
N VAL A 129 -3.30 -21.63 27.35
CA VAL A 129 -4.30 -21.25 28.34
C VAL A 129 -3.55 -21.21 29.66
N VAL A 130 -3.46 -20.02 30.25
CA VAL A 130 -3.04 -19.83 31.64
C VAL A 130 -4.10 -20.54 32.48
N ASP A 131 -3.83 -21.78 32.86
CA ASP A 131 -4.52 -22.39 33.99
C ASP A 131 -4.04 -21.65 35.24
N GLY A 132 -5.00 -20.98 35.88
CA GLY A 132 -4.82 -20.45 37.23
C GLY A 132 -4.58 -21.59 38.21
N GLY A 133 -3.58 -21.39 39.06
CA GLY A 133 -3.31 -22.14 40.27
C GLY A 133 -2.71 -21.23 41.32
#